data_AF-A0A420XPK2-F1
#
_entry.id   AF-A0A420XPK2-F1
#
_cell.length_a   1.000
_cell.length_b   1.000
_cell.length_c   1.000
_cell.angle_alpha   90.00
_cell.angle_beta   90.00
_cell.angle_gamma   90.00
#
_symmetry.space_group_name_H-M   'P 1'
#
loop_
_entity.id
_entity.type
_entity.pdbx_description
1 polymer ?
#
loop_
_entity_poly.entity_id
_entity_poly.type
_entity_poly.pdbx_seq_one_letter_code
_entity_poly.pdbx_strand_id
1 'polypeptide(L)'
;MAPELFLAVRALVNSVDPVGLIALECPEDEYDPEVADLLRLRPPVTPDDVHAIFLRWFGEASAPGASVCAGLAAGLNELLTDRIR
;
A
#
# COMPACT_ATOMS: atom_id res chain seq x y z
N MET A 1 -2.40 16.24 -5.29
CA MET A 1 -1.86 15.33 -4.27
C MET A 1 -0.47 15.83 -3.91
N ALA A 2 -0.05 15.79 -2.65
CA ALA A 2 1.32 16.18 -2.29
C ALA A 2 2.29 15.12 -2.85
N PRO A 3 3.25 15.46 -3.74
CA PRO A 3 4.16 14.48 -4.35
C PRO A 3 4.94 13.67 -3.31
N GLU A 4 5.33 14.32 -2.21
CA GLU A 4 6.07 13.69 -1.10
C GLU A 4 5.30 12.55 -0.43
N LEU A 5 3.99 12.71 -0.25
CA LEU A 5 3.16 11.67 0.36
C LEU A 5 3.04 10.45 -0.56
N PHE A 6 2.92 10.67 -1.87
CA PHE A 6 2.90 9.58 -2.84
C PHE A 6 4.20 8.77 -2.77
N LEU A 7 5.34 9.46 -2.77
CA LEU A 7 6.65 8.82 -2.64
C LEU A 7 6.83 8.09 -1.31
N ALA A 8 6.32 8.65 -0.21
CA ALA A 8 6.37 8.00 1.10
C ALA A 8 5.53 6.71 1.15
N VAL A 9 4.32 6.74 0.60
CA VAL A 9 3.47 5.54 0.52
C VAL A 9 4.06 4.51 -0.44
N ARG A 10 4.62 4.93 -1.58
CA ARG A 10 5.35 4.04 -2.49
C ARG A 10 6.53 3.37 -1.81
N ALA A 11 7.35 4.14 -1.09
CA ALA A 11 8.48 3.59 -0.34
C ALA A 11 8.02 2.57 0.72
N LEU A 12 6.93 2.86 1.44
CA LEU A 12 6.33 1.90 2.36
C LEU A 12 5.91 0.61 1.63
N VAL A 13 5.14 0.72 0.53
CA VAL A 13 4.68 -0.45 -0.23
C VAL A 13 5.85 -1.26 -0.78
N ASN A 14 6.83 -0.61 -1.42
CA ASN A 14 8.02 -1.29 -1.96
C ASN A 14 8.84 -1.99 -0.86
N SER A 15 8.93 -1.40 0.34
CA SER A 15 9.66 -2.02 1.45
C SER A 15 8.98 -3.28 2.00
N VAL A 16 7.66 -3.36 1.89
CA VAL A 16 6.86 -4.51 2.31
C VAL A 16 6.78 -5.55 1.20
N ASP A 17 6.78 -5.11 -0.05
CA ASP A 17 6.65 -5.89 -1.28
C ASP A 17 5.49 -6.91 -1.23
N PRO A 18 4.22 -6.45 -1.23
CA PRO A 18 3.10 -7.26 -0.76
C PRO A 18 2.83 -8.51 -1.59
N VAL A 19 3.21 -8.49 -2.87
CA VAL A 19 3.04 -9.62 -3.78
C VAL A 19 4.36 -10.08 -4.43
N GLY A 20 5.51 -9.54 -3.98
CA GLY A 20 6.83 -10.01 -4.41
C GLY A 20 7.39 -9.38 -5.70
N LEU A 21 6.82 -8.28 -6.21
CA LEU A 21 7.30 -7.65 -7.45
C LEU A 21 8.73 -7.11 -7.32
N ILE A 22 9.07 -6.51 -6.18
CA ILE A 22 10.43 -5.98 -5.95
C ILE A 22 11.43 -7.13 -5.83
N ALA A 23 11.06 -8.21 -5.13
CA ALA A 23 11.87 -9.41 -5.05
C ALA A 23 12.09 -10.11 -6.41
N LEU A 24 11.18 -9.88 -7.37
CA LEU A 24 11.27 -10.36 -8.75
C LEU A 24 12.04 -9.39 -9.68
N GLU A 25 12.67 -8.35 -9.12
CA GLU A 25 13.40 -7.32 -9.86
C GLU A 25 12.53 -6.52 -10.84
N CYS A 26 11.22 -6.45 -10.59
CA CYS A 26 10.34 -5.56 -11.35
C CYS A 26 10.64 -4.08 -11.01
N PRO A 27 10.27 -3.13 -11.89
CA PRO A 27 10.43 -1.71 -11.64
C PRO A 27 9.84 -1.22 -10.30
N GLU A 28 10.45 -0.19 -9.71
CA GLU A 28 10.02 0.35 -8.40
C GLU A 28 8.68 1.11 -8.47
N ASP A 29 8.17 1.41 -9.66
CA ASP A 29 6.89 2.09 -9.90
C ASP A 29 5.74 1.11 -10.21
N GLU A 30 5.97 -0.21 -10.14
CA GLU A 30 4.94 -1.21 -10.40
C GLU A 30 3.72 -1.10 -9.49
N TYR A 31 3.90 -0.71 -8.22
CA TYR A 31 2.81 -0.54 -7.26
C TYR A 31 2.14 0.85 -7.32
N ASP A 32 2.55 1.75 -8.23
CA ASP A 32 1.99 3.10 -8.33
C ASP A 32 0.44 3.13 -8.46
N PRO A 33 -0.21 2.20 -9.20
CA PRO A 33 -1.67 2.12 -9.26
C PRO A 33 -2.31 1.84 -7.89
N GLU A 34 -1.79 0.89 -7.12
CA GLU A 34 -2.26 0.54 -5.79
C GLU A 34 -1.98 1.68 -4.81
N VAL A 35 -0.81 2.31 -4.89
CA VAL A 35 -0.44 3.47 -4.09
C VAL A 35 -1.44 4.60 -4.30
N ALA A 36 -1.82 4.88 -5.55
CA ALA A 36 -2.84 5.87 -5.85
C ALA A 36 -4.19 5.54 -5.18
N ASP A 37 -4.58 4.26 -5.14
CA ASP A 37 -5.82 3.82 -4.49
C ASP A 37 -5.75 3.87 -2.96
N LEU A 38 -4.62 3.48 -2.36
CA LEU A 38 -4.38 3.57 -0.92
C LEU A 38 -4.46 5.02 -0.43
N LEU A 39 -3.96 5.98 -1.23
CA LEU A 39 -4.00 7.41 -0.91
C LEU A 39 -5.41 8.02 -0.92
N ARG A 40 -6.40 7.30 -1.46
CA ARG A 40 -7.82 7.69 -1.43
C ARG A 40 -8.53 7.21 -0.16
N LEU A 41 -7.93 6.29 0.61
CA LEU A 41 -8.48 5.86 1.88
C LEU A 41 -8.46 7.00 2.90
N ARG A 42 -9.41 6.94 3.85
CA ARG A 42 -9.43 7.83 5.01
C ARG A 42 -8.99 7.06 6.24
N PRO A 43 -8.11 7.62 7.09
CA PRO A 43 -7.78 6.98 8.35
C PRO A 43 -9.02 6.89 9.26
N PRO A 44 -9.17 5.83 10.08
CA PRO A 44 -8.23 4.71 10.20
C PRO A 44 -8.34 3.73 9.03
N VAL A 45 -7.20 3.39 8.42
CA VAL A 45 -7.06 2.33 7.41
C VAL A 45 -7.00 0.98 8.11
N THR A 46 -7.76 0.00 7.63
CA THR A 46 -7.80 -1.36 8.17
C THR A 46 -7.02 -2.35 7.27
N PRO A 47 -6.62 -3.53 7.79
CA PRO A 47 -6.01 -4.57 6.97
C PRO A 47 -6.93 -5.02 5.83
N ASP A 48 -8.25 -5.02 6.04
CA ASP A 48 -9.23 -5.42 5.02
C ASP A 48 -9.31 -4.40 3.88
N ASP A 49 -9.17 -3.10 4.16
CA ASP A 49 -9.10 -2.06 3.12
C ASP A 49 -7.88 -2.28 2.20
N VAL A 50 -6.72 -2.60 2.79
CA VAL A 50 -5.50 -2.91 2.06
C VAL A 50 -5.70 -4.18 1.24
N HIS A 51 -6.19 -5.26 1.87
CA HIS A 51 -6.43 -6.52 1.18
C HIS A 51 -7.38 -6.35 -0.01
N ALA A 52 -8.46 -5.59 0.15
CA ALA A 52 -9.43 -5.34 -0.92
C ALA A 52 -8.82 -4.60 -2.13
N ILE A 53 -7.87 -3.69 -1.92
CA ILE A 53 -7.15 -3.01 -3.00
C ILE A 53 -6.26 -4.01 -3.75
N PHE A 54 -5.39 -4.74 -3.04
CA PHE A 54 -4.49 -5.69 -3.70
C PHE A 54 -5.24 -6.87 -4.33
N LEU A 55 -6.33 -7.34 -3.71
CA LEU A 55 -7.21 -8.35 -4.29
C LEU A 55 -7.81 -7.89 -5.62
N ARG A 56 -8.21 -6.62 -5.73
CA ARG A 56 -8.73 -6.06 -6.98
C ARG A 56 -7.68 -6.06 -8.10
N TRP A 57 -6.43 -5.76 -7.77
CA TRP A 57 -5.36 -5.62 -8.76
C TRP A 57 -4.69 -6.94 -9.13
N PHE A 58 -4.47 -7.83 -8.16
CA PHE A 58 -3.69 -9.07 -8.33
C PHE A 58 -4.53 -10.36 -8.25
N GLY A 59 -5.78 -10.29 -7.80
CA GLY A 59 -6.65 -11.45 -7.64
C GLY A 59 -6.29 -12.36 -6.45
N GLU A 60 -7.13 -13.36 -6.19
CA GLU A 60 -7.00 -14.22 -4.99
C GLU A 60 -5.69 -15.01 -4.92
N ALA A 61 -5.13 -15.39 -6.08
CA ALA A 61 -3.91 -16.20 -6.15
C ALA A 61 -2.66 -15.46 -5.69
N SER A 62 -2.69 -14.12 -5.69
CA SER A 62 -1.53 -13.26 -5.45
C SER A 62 -1.80 -12.19 -4.40
N ALA A 63 -3.02 -12.08 -3.87
CA ALA A 63 -3.33 -11.12 -2.83
C ALA A 63 -2.47 -11.35 -1.57
N PRO A 64 -1.99 -10.27 -0.91
CA PRO A 64 -1.18 -10.37 0.28
C PRO A 64 -1.94 -11.00 1.44
N GLY A 65 -1.21 -11.76 2.26
CA GLY A 65 -1.73 -12.37 3.48
C GLY A 65 -2.01 -11.34 4.59
N ALA A 66 -2.80 -11.74 5.58
CA ALA A 66 -3.31 -10.86 6.64
C ALA A 66 -2.22 -10.08 7.41
N SER A 67 -1.07 -10.71 7.69
CA SER A 67 0.03 -10.04 8.39
C SER A 67 0.65 -8.90 7.58
N VAL A 68 0.74 -9.06 6.25
CA VAL A 68 1.26 -8.04 5.33
C VAL A 68 0.29 -6.87 5.26
N CYS A 69 -1.01 -7.16 5.11
CA CYS A 69 -2.05 -6.15 5.11
C CYS A 69 -2.08 -5.35 6.43
N ALA A 70 -1.88 -6.01 7.57
CA ALA A 70 -1.83 -5.35 8.87
C ALA A 70 -0.63 -4.39 9.02
N GLY A 71 0.55 -4.80 8.55
CA GLY A 71 1.74 -3.94 8.54
C GLY A 71 1.55 -2.70 7.67
N LEU A 72 1.00 -2.87 6.46
CA LEU A 72 0.67 -1.75 5.57
C LEU A 72 -0.37 -0.82 6.17
N ALA A 73 -1.45 -1.35 6.75
CA ALA A 73 -2.48 -0.53 7.38
C ALA A 73 -1.90 0.32 8.52
N ALA A 74 -1.00 -0.24 9.33
CA ALA A 74 -0.29 0.51 10.37
C ALA A 74 0.56 1.65 9.79
N GLY A 75 1.42 1.37 8.81
CA GLY A 75 2.26 2.40 8.18
C GLY A 75 1.46 3.49 7.45
N LEU A 76 0.35 3.11 6.80
CA LEU A 76 -0.56 4.07 6.17
C LEU A 76 -1.23 4.99 7.19
N ASN A 77 -1.62 4.46 8.35
CA ASN A 77 -2.20 5.28 9.41
C ASN A 77 -1.19 6.29 9.97
N GLU A 78 0.09 5.95 10.06
CA GLU A 78 1.14 6.90 10.44
C GLU A 78 1.26 8.01 9.38
N LEU A 79 1.44 7.64 8.11
CA LEU A 79 1.65 8.59 7.01
C LEU A 79 0.43 9.48 6.71
N LEU A 80 -0.79 8.96 6.85
CA LEU A 80 -2.02 9.68 6.50
C LEU A 80 -2.53 10.57 7.64
N THR A 81 -2.22 10.24 8.90
CA THR A 81 -2.63 11.06 10.05
C THR A 81 -1.87 12.38 10.12
N ASP A 82 -0.62 12.41 9.66
CA ASP A 82 0.19 13.62 9.57
C ASP A 82 -0.33 14.66 8.57
N ARG A 83 -1.34 14.32 7.75
CA ARG A 83 -2.03 15.26 6.85
C ARG A 83 -3.10 16.11 7.54
N ILE A 84 -3.53 15.72 8.74
CA ILE A 84 -4.65 16.34 9.47
C ILE A 84 -4.12 17.28 10.57
N ARG A 85 -2.82 17.22 10.89
CA ARG A 85 -2.12 18.15 11.79
C ARG A 85 -1.59 19.35 11.02
#